data_AF-A0A7J2S9I3-F1
#
_entry.id   AF-A0A7J2S9I3-F1
#
_cell.length_a   1.000
_cell.length_b   1.000
_cell.length_c   1.000
_cell.angle_alpha   90.00
_cell.angle_beta   90.00
_cell.angle_gamma   90.00
#
_symmetry.space_group_name_H-M   'P 1'
#
loop_
_entity.id
_entity.type
_entity.pdbx_description
1 polymer ?
#
loop_
_entity_poly.entity_id
_entity_poly.type
_entity_poly.pdbx_seq_one_letter_code
_entity_poly.pdbx_strand_id
1 'polypeptide(L)'
;MENKLFRGGMIAIITALILSSFAPFYTTAESDIDYIQIIFQDTGWVIPGDNISVIPDYNISTNFTFTATAGAFSHTYGFVRYVTADWSIINNGSNATVEETSPGLIKFFSGWKNGTAILKAEWNGYNDTVVLTINSSLVSYYLQPIWNFIGIPYGLELNASSLFEKISGCTMILLWNASLQDFYIYLPGTPDFDVSGRVILVGVTNYSIISFPANSSIFPYVSLYPGWNFLIWLREKPITAEEIYENITGCTIVLKWNASIQDFDLYVPGSPNNFVIRKGEGFLVAVTEESVWYA
;
A
#
# COMPACT_ATOMS: atom_id res chain seq x y z
N MET A 1 -16.66 11.50 29.89
CA MET A 1 -15.29 11.74 29.40
C MET A 1 -15.41 11.81 27.89
N GLU A 2 -15.08 12.97 27.32
CA GLU A 2 -15.46 13.37 25.97
C GLU A 2 -14.91 12.40 24.92
N ASN A 3 -15.81 11.70 24.22
CA ASN A 3 -15.59 11.19 22.87
C ASN A 3 -15.39 12.40 21.95
N LYS A 4 -14.21 13.03 21.99
CA LYS A 4 -13.72 13.83 20.86
C LYS A 4 -13.31 12.85 19.79
N LEU A 5 -14.33 12.41 19.06
CA LEU A 5 -14.25 11.42 18.00
C LEU A 5 -13.05 11.72 17.09
N PHE A 6 -12.23 10.70 16.89
CA PHE A 6 -11.31 10.52 15.76
C PHE A 6 -11.96 10.81 14.39
N ARG A 7 -13.30 10.88 14.31
CA ARG A 7 -14.06 11.40 13.15
C ARG A 7 -13.84 12.88 12.86
N GLY A 8 -13.25 13.68 13.76
CA GLY A 8 -12.98 15.09 13.52
C GLY A 8 -11.62 15.36 12.88
N GLY A 9 -10.56 14.71 13.35
CA GLY A 9 -9.18 15.04 12.95
C GLY A 9 -8.74 14.37 11.65
N MET A 10 -9.07 13.10 11.43
CA MET A 10 -8.67 12.39 10.22
C MET A 10 -9.60 12.70 9.03
N ILE A 11 -10.87 13.03 9.29
CA ILE A 11 -11.83 13.44 8.26
C ILE A 11 -11.66 14.93 7.88
N ALA A 12 -11.24 15.83 8.80
CA ALA A 12 -11.08 17.25 8.46
C ALA A 12 -9.84 17.58 7.60
N ILE A 13 -8.88 16.66 7.47
CA ILE A 13 -7.77 16.80 6.52
C ILE A 13 -8.17 16.30 5.10
N ILE A 14 -9.34 15.66 4.95
CA ILE A 14 -9.79 15.00 3.70
C ILE A 14 -10.89 15.81 2.98
N THR A 15 -10.82 17.14 2.97
CA THR A 15 -11.74 17.95 2.14
C THR A 15 -11.11 19.23 1.60
N ALA A 16 -10.08 19.10 0.76
CA ALA A 16 -9.69 20.14 -0.18
C ALA A 16 -8.70 19.61 -1.24
N LEU A 17 -9.22 19.15 -2.37
CA LEU A 17 -8.71 19.31 -3.75
C LEU A 17 -9.14 18.10 -4.60
N ILE A 18 -10.33 18.18 -5.22
CA ILE A 18 -10.56 17.57 -6.53
C ILE A 18 -11.44 18.55 -7.31
N LEU A 19 -10.81 19.41 -8.11
CA LEU A 19 -11.50 20.21 -9.11
C LEU A 19 -11.69 19.32 -10.35
N SER A 20 -12.96 19.05 -10.66
CA SER A 20 -13.40 18.32 -11.84
C SER A 20 -12.97 19.03 -13.13
N SER A 21 -12.08 18.41 -13.90
CA SER A 21 -11.97 18.68 -15.34
C SER A 21 -12.61 17.53 -16.09
N PHE A 22 -13.75 17.80 -16.74
CA PHE A 22 -14.34 16.88 -17.71
C PHE A 22 -13.39 16.79 -18.92
N ALA A 23 -12.66 15.67 -19.04
CA ALA A 23 -11.97 15.35 -20.28
C ALA A 23 -13.03 14.87 -21.30
N PRO A 24 -13.08 15.45 -22.52
CA PRO A 24 -13.97 14.95 -23.56
C PRO A 24 -13.60 13.51 -23.94
N PHE A 25 -14.61 12.63 -23.98
CA PHE A 25 -14.49 11.30 -24.56
C PHE A 25 -14.22 11.45 -26.07
N TYR A 26 -12.96 11.33 -26.47
CA TYR A 26 -12.63 11.09 -27.87
C TYR A 26 -12.76 9.60 -28.14
N THR A 27 -13.63 9.23 -29.08
CA THR A 27 -13.57 7.91 -29.70
C THR A 27 -12.38 7.91 -30.65
N THR A 28 -11.17 7.73 -30.13
CA THR A 28 -9.96 7.66 -30.96
C THR A 28 -9.98 6.40 -31.79
N ALA A 29 -9.61 6.52 -33.07
CA ALA A 29 -9.51 5.38 -33.95
C ALA A 29 -8.33 4.49 -33.51
N GLU A 30 -8.36 3.20 -33.84
CA GLU A 30 -7.27 2.28 -33.51
C GLU A 30 -5.93 2.68 -34.14
N SER A 31 -5.96 3.52 -35.19
CA SER A 31 -4.79 4.14 -35.81
C SER A 31 -4.00 5.09 -34.92
N ASP A 32 -4.55 5.50 -33.78
CA ASP A 32 -3.94 6.49 -32.89
C ASP A 32 -3.09 5.83 -31.78
N ILE A 33 -2.96 4.50 -31.77
CA ILE A 33 -2.18 3.76 -30.77
C ILE A 33 -0.74 3.58 -31.23
N ASP A 34 0.19 4.00 -30.40
CA ASP A 34 1.62 3.94 -30.67
C ASP A 34 2.34 2.82 -29.90
N TYR A 35 1.89 2.52 -28.68
CA TYR A 35 2.46 1.49 -27.81
C TYR A 35 1.47 1.05 -26.73
N ILE A 36 1.82 0.00 -26.00
CA ILE A 36 1.12 -0.41 -24.77
C ILE A 36 2.06 -0.30 -23.57
N GLN A 37 1.51 -0.19 -22.36
CA GLN A 37 2.26 -0.33 -21.12
C GLN A 37 1.50 -1.19 -20.10
N ILE A 38 2.24 -1.91 -19.28
CA ILE A 38 1.74 -2.60 -18.09
C ILE A 38 1.53 -1.57 -17.00
N ILE A 39 0.30 -1.49 -16.50
CA ILE A 39 -0.15 -0.48 -15.53
C ILE A 39 -0.79 -1.17 -14.33
N PHE A 40 -0.68 -0.56 -13.15
CA PHE A 40 -1.43 -1.01 -11.98
C PHE A 40 -2.93 -0.84 -12.24
N GLN A 41 -3.72 -1.81 -11.79
CA GLN A 41 -5.18 -1.69 -11.86
C GLN A 41 -5.76 -1.20 -10.53
N ASP A 42 -6.63 -0.19 -10.63
CA ASP A 42 -7.59 0.15 -9.61
C ASP A 42 -8.74 -0.89 -9.58
N THR A 43 -9.06 -1.41 -8.40
CA THR A 43 -10.29 -2.19 -8.19
C THR A 43 -11.56 -1.31 -8.24
N GLY A 44 -11.39 0.01 -8.26
CA GLY A 44 -12.43 1.03 -8.38
C GLY A 44 -12.74 1.49 -9.82
N TRP A 45 -13.80 2.28 -9.93
CA TRP A 45 -14.29 2.84 -11.19
C TRP A 45 -13.35 3.99 -11.62
N VAL A 46 -12.48 3.74 -12.59
CA VAL A 46 -11.54 4.75 -13.11
C VAL A 46 -12.32 5.88 -13.80
N ILE A 47 -12.10 7.12 -13.36
CA ILE A 47 -12.65 8.32 -13.97
C ILE A 47 -11.69 8.79 -15.07
N PRO A 48 -12.16 9.13 -16.27
CA PRO A 48 -11.31 9.72 -17.31
C PRO A 48 -10.56 10.95 -16.78
N GLY A 49 -9.22 10.87 -16.75
CA GLY A 49 -8.33 11.89 -16.15
C GLY A 49 -7.50 11.38 -14.97
N ASP A 50 -7.72 10.15 -14.51
CA ASP A 50 -6.92 9.55 -13.44
C ASP A 50 -5.47 9.35 -13.87
N ASN A 51 -4.56 9.59 -12.93
CA ASN A 51 -3.14 9.33 -13.10
C ASN A 51 -2.93 7.82 -13.25
N ILE A 52 -2.57 7.40 -14.46
CA ILE A 52 -2.26 5.99 -14.73
C ILE A 52 -0.87 5.69 -14.23
N SER A 53 -0.80 4.74 -13.30
CA SER A 53 0.47 4.27 -12.76
C SER A 53 1.02 3.14 -13.64
N VAL A 54 1.95 3.49 -14.51
CA VAL A 54 2.82 2.51 -15.17
C VAL A 54 3.63 1.76 -14.13
N ILE A 55 3.74 0.44 -14.28
CA ILE A 55 4.55 -0.41 -13.40
C ILE A 55 6.00 -0.36 -13.92
N PRO A 56 6.95 0.28 -13.22
CA PRO A 56 8.35 0.17 -13.56
C PRO A 56 8.93 -1.18 -13.11
N ASP A 57 10.19 -1.43 -13.45
CA ASP A 57 10.96 -2.50 -12.85
C ASP A 57 11.04 -2.31 -11.32
N TYR A 58 10.84 -3.40 -10.57
CA TYR A 58 10.84 -3.37 -9.12
C TYR A 58 11.70 -4.47 -8.49
N ASN A 59 12.25 -4.16 -7.31
CA ASN A 59 12.71 -5.15 -6.36
C ASN A 59 11.58 -5.44 -5.37
N ILE A 60 11.09 -6.68 -5.30
CA ILE A 60 9.95 -7.06 -4.48
C ILE A 60 10.24 -8.27 -3.59
N SER A 61 9.49 -8.42 -2.51
CA SER A 61 9.55 -9.56 -1.63
C SER A 61 8.99 -10.82 -2.31
N THR A 62 9.37 -11.98 -1.80
CA THR A 62 8.60 -13.20 -2.03
C THR A 62 7.22 -13.09 -1.38
N ASN A 63 6.29 -13.96 -1.79
CA ASN A 63 4.90 -13.98 -1.33
C ASN A 63 4.16 -12.63 -1.49
N PHE A 64 4.52 -11.86 -2.51
CA PHE A 64 3.92 -10.57 -2.81
C PHE A 64 2.95 -10.71 -3.99
N THR A 65 1.83 -9.98 -3.94
CA THR A 65 0.82 -9.95 -5.00
C THR A 65 0.41 -8.54 -5.33
N PHE A 66 0.14 -8.27 -6.61
CA PHE A 66 -0.53 -7.07 -7.09
C PHE A 66 -1.36 -7.39 -8.34
N THR A 67 -2.24 -6.48 -8.73
CA THR A 67 -3.06 -6.58 -9.94
C THR A 67 -2.52 -5.65 -11.02
N ALA A 68 -2.52 -6.12 -12.26
CA ALA A 68 -2.05 -5.35 -13.40
C ALA A 68 -2.97 -5.54 -14.62
N THR A 69 -3.00 -4.52 -15.47
CA THR A 69 -3.66 -4.54 -16.76
C THR A 69 -2.75 -3.88 -17.81
N ALA A 70 -3.16 -3.91 -19.08
CA ALA A 70 -2.44 -3.25 -20.17
C ALA A 70 -3.22 -2.02 -20.62
N GLY A 71 -2.52 -0.89 -20.72
CA GLY A 71 -3.04 0.36 -21.30
C GLY A 71 -2.42 0.58 -22.68
N ALA A 72 -3.23 1.01 -23.65
CA ALA A 72 -2.77 1.53 -24.93
C ALA A 72 -2.53 3.05 -24.83
N PHE A 73 -1.44 3.51 -25.43
CA PHE A 73 -0.98 4.88 -25.37
C PHE A 73 -0.70 5.44 -26.77
N SER A 74 -0.87 6.74 -26.88
CA SER A 74 -0.46 7.58 -28.01
C SER A 74 0.61 8.56 -27.54
N HIS A 75 1.64 8.78 -28.36
CA HIS A 75 2.62 9.83 -28.13
C HIS A 75 1.98 11.24 -28.09
N THR A 76 0.84 11.41 -28.77
CA THR A 76 0.16 12.72 -28.86
C THR A 76 -0.81 12.95 -27.72
N TYR A 77 -1.56 11.92 -27.34
CA TYR A 77 -2.68 12.04 -26.40
C TYR A 77 -2.44 11.42 -25.02
N GLY A 78 -1.33 10.72 -24.83
CA GLY A 78 -1.08 9.94 -23.62
C GLY A 78 -1.92 8.66 -23.61
N PHE A 79 -2.48 8.29 -22.47
CA PHE A 79 -3.33 7.11 -22.37
C PHE A 79 -4.58 7.22 -23.24
N VAL A 80 -4.86 6.15 -23.96
CA VAL A 80 -6.00 6.06 -24.86
C VAL A 80 -7.10 5.19 -24.26
N ARG A 81 -6.78 3.94 -23.89
CA ARG A 81 -7.74 2.96 -23.35
C ARG A 81 -7.04 1.75 -22.73
N TYR A 82 -7.77 0.99 -21.92
CA TYR A 82 -7.38 -0.37 -21.54
C TYR A 82 -7.48 -1.33 -22.73
N VAL A 83 -6.62 -2.34 -22.76
CA VAL A 83 -6.61 -3.40 -23.78
C VAL A 83 -6.49 -4.78 -23.13
N THR A 84 -7.13 -5.77 -23.76
CA THR A 84 -7.00 -7.19 -23.37
C THR A 84 -5.75 -7.76 -24.01
N ALA A 85 -4.62 -7.70 -23.29
CA ALA A 85 -3.35 -8.25 -23.74
C ALA A 85 -3.24 -9.76 -23.48
N ASP A 86 -2.44 -10.44 -24.30
CA ASP A 86 -1.93 -11.77 -24.02
C ASP A 86 -0.79 -11.67 -23.01
N TRP A 87 -0.92 -12.37 -21.88
CA TRP A 87 0.04 -12.29 -20.78
C TRP A 87 0.96 -13.50 -20.75
N SER A 88 2.25 -13.26 -20.50
CA SER A 88 3.21 -14.33 -20.25
C SER A 88 4.22 -13.93 -19.17
N ILE A 89 4.85 -14.93 -18.56
CA ILE A 89 5.87 -14.74 -17.54
C ILE A 89 7.07 -15.64 -17.79
N ILE A 90 8.27 -15.06 -17.70
CA ILE A 90 9.53 -15.79 -17.79
C ILE A 90 10.19 -15.77 -16.42
N ASN A 91 10.47 -16.94 -15.86
CA ASN A 91 11.09 -17.10 -14.55
C ASN A 91 12.56 -17.48 -14.67
N ASN A 92 13.45 -16.64 -14.15
CA ASN A 92 14.88 -16.87 -14.03
C ASN A 92 15.24 -17.08 -12.56
N GLY A 93 15.10 -18.32 -12.08
CA GLY A 93 15.34 -18.71 -10.68
C GLY A 93 14.15 -18.52 -9.73
N SER A 94 13.23 -17.59 -10.06
CA SER A 94 11.96 -17.41 -9.35
C SER A 94 10.94 -18.50 -9.72
N ASN A 95 9.79 -18.49 -9.04
CA ASN A 95 8.62 -19.30 -9.37
C ASN A 95 7.35 -18.44 -9.34
N ALA A 96 7.44 -17.23 -9.86
CA ALA A 96 6.32 -16.31 -9.97
C ALA A 96 5.28 -16.83 -10.96
N THR A 97 4.02 -16.46 -10.74
CA THR A 97 2.88 -16.86 -11.54
C THR A 97 2.01 -15.66 -11.86
N VAL A 98 1.27 -15.76 -12.96
CA VAL A 98 0.19 -14.83 -13.32
C VAL A 98 -1.10 -15.62 -13.48
N GLU A 99 -2.20 -15.05 -13.01
CA GLU A 99 -3.54 -15.61 -13.16
C GLU A 99 -4.45 -14.52 -13.72
N GLU A 100 -5.15 -14.80 -14.82
CA GLU A 100 -6.17 -13.88 -15.34
C GLU A 100 -7.40 -13.95 -14.44
N THR A 101 -7.78 -12.80 -13.86
CA THR A 101 -8.92 -12.71 -12.94
C THR A 101 -10.18 -12.18 -13.61
N SER A 102 -10.02 -11.43 -14.70
CA SER A 102 -11.06 -11.02 -15.64
C SER A 102 -10.40 -10.63 -16.98
N PRO A 103 -11.14 -10.52 -18.10
CA PRO A 103 -10.56 -10.25 -19.41
C PRO A 103 -9.59 -9.05 -19.42
N GLY A 104 -8.29 -9.33 -19.58
CA GLY A 104 -7.24 -8.30 -19.62
C GLY A 104 -6.72 -7.81 -18.27
N LEU A 105 -7.21 -8.36 -17.15
CA LEU A 105 -6.72 -8.10 -15.80
C LEU A 105 -6.07 -9.36 -15.23
N ILE A 106 -4.81 -9.21 -14.80
CA ILE A 106 -4.06 -10.28 -14.16
C ILE A 106 -3.78 -9.99 -12.70
N LYS A 107 -3.67 -11.06 -11.91
CA LYS A 107 -3.05 -11.07 -10.61
C LYS A 107 -1.66 -11.66 -10.73
N PHE A 108 -0.65 -10.86 -10.44
CA PHE A 108 0.72 -11.33 -10.31
C PHE A 108 0.96 -11.87 -8.90
N PHE A 109 1.68 -12.99 -8.80
CA PHE A 109 2.19 -13.54 -7.55
C PHE A 109 3.69 -13.81 -7.69
N SER A 110 4.50 -13.23 -6.81
CA SER A 110 5.97 -13.33 -6.87
C SER A 110 6.49 -14.75 -6.59
N GLY A 111 5.66 -15.66 -6.08
CA GLY A 111 6.12 -16.96 -5.64
C GLY A 111 6.97 -16.91 -4.36
N TRP A 112 7.67 -18.00 -4.09
CA TRP A 112 8.41 -18.25 -2.84
C TRP A 112 9.93 -18.34 -3.03
N LYS A 113 10.42 -18.21 -4.28
CA LYS A 113 11.84 -18.31 -4.61
C LYS A 113 12.39 -16.98 -5.09
N ASN A 114 13.62 -16.70 -4.66
CA ASN A 114 14.40 -15.57 -5.17
C ASN A 114 14.73 -15.76 -6.65
N GLY A 115 14.92 -14.67 -7.36
CA GLY A 115 15.27 -14.69 -8.78
C GLY A 115 14.68 -13.50 -9.49
N THR A 116 14.49 -13.62 -10.80
CA THR A 116 13.90 -12.56 -11.62
C THR A 116 12.71 -13.11 -12.39
N ALA A 117 11.58 -12.42 -12.30
CA ALA A 117 10.41 -12.66 -13.14
C ALA A 117 10.28 -11.53 -14.16
N ILE A 118 10.13 -11.88 -15.44
CA ILE A 118 9.84 -10.91 -16.51
C ILE A 118 8.38 -11.08 -16.88
N LEU A 119 7.56 -10.10 -16.51
CA LEU A 119 6.16 -10.02 -16.88
C LEU A 119 6.05 -9.37 -18.25
N LYS A 120 5.31 -10.00 -19.18
CA LYS A 120 5.13 -9.49 -20.54
C LYS A 120 3.65 -9.41 -20.90
N ALA A 121 3.29 -8.30 -21.53
CA ALA A 121 1.99 -8.10 -22.18
C ALA A 121 2.20 -7.94 -23.69
N GLU A 122 1.37 -8.59 -24.50
CA GLU A 122 1.34 -8.44 -25.96
C GLU A 122 -0.08 -8.12 -26.44
N TRP A 123 -0.23 -7.14 -27.34
CA TRP A 123 -1.53 -6.79 -27.91
C TRP A 123 -1.34 -6.19 -29.31
N ASN A 124 -1.96 -6.77 -30.34
CA ASN A 124 -1.92 -6.28 -31.72
C ASN A 124 -0.51 -5.95 -32.27
N GLY A 125 0.50 -6.75 -31.89
CA GLY A 125 1.89 -6.54 -32.30
C GLY A 125 2.69 -5.56 -31.43
N TYR A 126 2.02 -4.81 -30.54
CA TYR A 126 2.67 -4.05 -29.48
C TYR A 126 3.00 -4.97 -28.30
N ASN A 127 4.05 -4.63 -27.56
CA ASN A 127 4.43 -5.36 -26.36
C ASN A 127 5.02 -4.42 -25.32
N ASP A 128 4.93 -4.83 -24.05
CA ASP A 128 5.64 -4.20 -22.94
C ASP A 128 6.13 -5.29 -21.97
N THR A 129 7.20 -4.97 -21.24
CA THR A 129 7.84 -5.87 -20.28
C THR A 129 8.20 -5.15 -18.99
N VAL A 130 7.93 -5.82 -17.86
CA VAL A 130 8.35 -5.38 -16.53
C VAL A 130 9.24 -6.44 -15.91
N VAL A 131 10.40 -6.02 -15.41
CA VAL A 131 11.36 -6.89 -14.73
C VAL A 131 11.19 -6.77 -13.22
N LEU A 132 10.88 -7.89 -12.57
CA LEU A 132 10.68 -7.98 -11.14
C LEU A 132 11.77 -8.84 -10.52
N THR A 133 12.66 -8.20 -9.76
CA THR A 133 13.68 -8.92 -8.97
C THR A 133 13.07 -9.31 -7.64
N ILE A 134 12.93 -10.61 -7.41
CA ILE A 134 12.25 -11.19 -6.25
C ILE A 134 13.30 -11.60 -5.22
N ASN A 135 13.14 -11.12 -3.99
CA ASN A 135 14.08 -11.37 -2.91
C ASN A 135 13.36 -11.56 -1.56
N SER A 136 13.51 -12.74 -0.97
CA SER A 136 12.96 -13.13 0.33
C SER A 136 13.45 -12.28 1.50
N SER A 137 14.57 -11.56 1.31
CA SER A 137 15.10 -10.61 2.28
C SER A 137 14.46 -9.22 2.19
N LEU A 138 13.35 -9.07 1.46
CA LEU A 138 12.58 -7.83 1.39
C LEU A 138 11.20 -7.98 2.05
N VAL A 139 10.62 -6.86 2.45
CA VAL A 139 9.18 -6.70 2.73
C VAL A 139 8.66 -5.65 1.76
N SER A 140 7.62 -5.98 1.00
CA SER A 140 7.03 -5.10 0.00
C SER A 140 5.62 -4.67 0.36
N TYR A 141 5.30 -3.42 0.03
CA TYR A 141 4.00 -2.79 0.22
C TYR A 141 3.45 -2.32 -1.12
N TYR A 142 2.22 -2.72 -1.44
CA TYR A 142 1.45 -2.16 -2.55
C TYR A 142 0.72 -0.92 -2.04
N LEU A 143 1.10 0.25 -2.54
CA LEU A 143 0.51 1.53 -2.15
C LEU A 143 -0.60 1.90 -3.14
N GLN A 144 -1.78 2.20 -2.61
CA GLN A 144 -2.93 2.72 -3.36
C GLN A 144 -2.96 4.25 -3.27
N PRO A 145 -3.52 4.97 -4.24
CA PRO A 145 -3.73 6.42 -4.12
C PRO A 145 -4.41 6.81 -2.81
N ILE A 146 -4.15 8.03 -2.36
CA ILE A 146 -4.60 8.60 -1.09
C ILE A 146 -3.81 7.97 0.07
N TRP A 147 -4.43 7.27 1.02
CA TRP A 147 -3.78 6.92 2.29
C TRP A 147 -3.42 5.45 2.40
N ASN A 148 -2.20 5.17 2.86
CA ASN A 148 -1.69 3.82 3.12
C ASN A 148 -1.02 3.73 4.49
N PHE A 149 -1.21 2.60 5.16
CA PHE A 149 -0.44 2.22 6.33
C PHE A 149 0.78 1.41 5.91
N ILE A 150 1.96 1.86 6.30
CA ILE A 150 3.19 1.09 6.13
C ILE A 150 3.95 1.00 7.45
N GLY A 151 4.49 -0.18 7.74
CA GLY A 151 5.45 -0.35 8.81
C GLY A 151 6.86 -0.32 8.28
N ILE A 152 7.69 0.49 8.90
CA ILE A 152 9.10 0.58 8.59
C ILE A 152 9.84 -0.43 9.46
N PRO A 153 10.60 -1.37 8.87
CA PRO A 153 11.40 -2.29 9.66
C PRO A 153 12.43 -1.57 10.55
N TYR A 154 12.75 -2.15 11.70
CA TYR A 154 13.64 -1.55 12.70
C TYR A 154 15.12 -1.66 12.32
N GLY A 155 15.92 -0.62 12.57
CA GLY A 155 17.35 -0.62 12.25
C GLY A 155 17.68 -0.26 10.79
N LEU A 156 16.68 0.15 10.01
CA LEU A 156 16.90 0.96 8.83
C LEU A 156 17.12 2.38 9.30
N GLU A 157 18.27 3.01 9.08
CA GLU A 157 18.45 4.44 9.40
C GLU A 157 17.66 5.27 8.38
N LEU A 158 16.37 5.53 8.69
CA LEU A 158 15.44 6.16 7.77
C LEU A 158 14.67 7.28 8.46
N ASN A 159 14.73 8.47 7.87
CA ASN A 159 13.95 9.64 8.27
C ASN A 159 12.78 9.87 7.29
N ALA A 160 11.84 10.73 7.69
CA ALA A 160 10.66 11.03 6.89
C ALA A 160 11.04 11.67 5.54
N SER A 161 12.04 12.55 5.49
CA SER A 161 12.49 13.18 4.24
C SER A 161 13.01 12.18 3.20
N SER A 162 13.92 11.29 3.58
CA SER A 162 14.46 10.27 2.67
C SER A 162 13.40 9.25 2.27
N LEU A 163 12.44 8.94 3.15
CA LEU A 163 11.33 8.08 2.79
C LEU A 163 10.37 8.76 1.80
N PHE A 164 10.10 10.05 1.99
CA PHE A 164 9.27 10.84 1.09
C PHE A 164 9.82 10.81 -0.34
N GLU A 165 11.13 11.00 -0.49
CA GLU A 165 11.80 10.95 -1.80
C GLU A 165 11.80 9.54 -2.43
N LYS A 166 11.78 8.49 -1.60
CA LYS A 166 11.74 7.09 -2.08
C LYS A 166 10.38 6.65 -2.58
N ILE A 167 9.30 7.24 -2.05
CA ILE A 167 7.93 6.86 -2.42
C ILE A 167 7.49 7.72 -3.62
N SER A 168 7.33 7.07 -4.78
CA SER A 168 6.83 7.75 -5.97
C SER A 168 5.43 8.32 -5.72
N GLY A 169 5.25 9.61 -6.01
CA GLY A 169 3.98 10.31 -5.78
C GLY A 169 3.66 10.56 -4.30
N CYS A 170 4.63 10.46 -3.39
CA CYS A 170 4.41 10.79 -1.98
C CYS A 170 3.96 12.25 -1.82
N THR A 171 2.95 12.48 -0.98
CA THR A 171 2.38 13.80 -0.70
C THR A 171 2.57 14.19 0.74
N MET A 172 2.56 13.23 1.67
CA MET A 172 2.70 13.47 3.11
C MET A 172 3.08 12.18 3.85
N ILE A 173 3.84 12.31 4.93
CA ILE A 173 4.11 11.22 5.88
C ILE A 173 3.62 11.65 7.26
N LEU A 174 2.85 10.79 7.91
CA LEU A 174 2.36 10.98 9.28
C LEU A 174 2.88 9.87 10.19
N LEU A 175 3.43 10.26 11.33
CA LEU A 175 3.85 9.35 12.38
C LEU A 175 3.04 9.62 13.65
N TRP A 176 2.30 8.63 14.12
CA TRP A 176 1.51 8.77 15.35
C TRP A 176 2.41 8.76 16.59
N ASN A 177 2.27 9.79 17.43
CA ASN A 177 2.86 9.83 18.76
C ASN A 177 1.80 9.50 19.81
N ALA A 178 1.83 8.27 20.32
CA ALA A 178 0.88 7.79 21.32
C ALA A 178 0.98 8.51 22.67
N SER A 179 2.16 9.04 23.06
CA SER A 179 2.28 9.80 24.30
C SER A 179 1.61 11.18 24.23
N LEU A 180 1.64 11.81 23.05
CA LEU A 180 1.03 13.12 22.80
C LEU A 180 -0.41 13.00 22.27
N GLN A 181 -0.82 11.80 21.86
CA GLN A 181 -2.06 11.54 21.13
C GLN A 181 -2.22 12.47 19.91
N ASP A 182 -1.13 12.65 19.16
CA ASP A 182 -1.06 13.56 18.00
C ASP A 182 -0.08 13.02 16.93
N PHE A 183 -0.15 13.56 15.72
CA PHE A 183 0.74 13.21 14.62
C PHE A 183 1.95 14.15 14.51
N TYR A 184 3.11 13.55 14.29
CA TYR A 184 4.18 14.23 13.57
C TYR A 184 3.86 14.20 12.07
N ILE A 185 4.05 15.35 11.43
CA ILE A 185 3.70 15.56 10.02
C ILE A 185 4.94 15.97 9.26
N TYR A 186 5.26 15.23 8.20
CA TYR A 186 6.29 15.61 7.26
C TYR A 186 5.69 15.99 5.92
N LEU A 187 6.03 17.21 5.50
CA LEU A 187 5.89 17.74 4.15
C LEU A 187 7.25 18.34 3.76
N PRO A 188 7.60 18.43 2.47
CA PRO A 188 8.83 19.11 2.05
C PRO A 188 8.94 20.52 2.67
N GLY A 189 10.01 20.74 3.44
CA GLY A 189 10.26 22.00 4.15
C GLY A 189 9.78 22.06 5.61
N THR A 190 9.14 21.01 6.15
CA THR A 190 8.83 20.89 7.58
C THR A 190 9.96 20.19 8.34
N PRO A 191 9.97 20.23 9.70
CA PRO A 191 10.93 19.45 10.47
C PRO A 191 10.87 17.97 10.14
N ASP A 192 12.05 17.36 10.00
CA ASP A 192 12.21 15.93 9.73
C ASP A 192 12.15 15.12 11.04
N PHE A 193 11.85 13.82 10.92
CA PHE A 193 11.82 12.90 12.06
C PHE A 193 12.20 11.48 11.66
N ASP A 194 12.69 10.71 12.63
CA ASP A 194 13.03 9.30 12.47
C ASP A 194 11.75 8.45 12.31
N VAL A 195 11.72 7.60 11.27
CA VAL A 195 10.62 6.65 11.00
C VAL A 195 11.04 5.20 11.19
N SER A 196 12.29 4.96 11.60
CA SER A 196 12.89 3.63 11.77
C SER A 196 12.12 2.80 12.80
N GLY A 197 11.64 1.61 12.41
CA GLY A 197 10.88 0.75 13.33
C GLY A 197 9.55 1.34 13.78
N ARG A 198 8.90 2.15 12.93
CA ARG A 198 7.61 2.79 13.23
C ARG A 198 6.55 2.41 12.20
N VAL A 199 5.29 2.55 12.60
CA VAL A 199 4.15 2.51 11.69
C VAL A 199 3.78 3.94 11.33
N ILE A 200 3.63 4.20 10.04
CA ILE A 200 3.30 5.52 9.51
C ILE A 200 2.11 5.43 8.58
N LEU A 201 1.42 6.55 8.44
CA LEU A 201 0.45 6.77 7.37
C LEU A 201 1.13 7.59 6.27
N VAL A 202 1.09 7.10 5.04
CA VAL A 202 1.66 7.79 3.88
C VAL A 202 0.57 8.14 2.87
N GLY A 203 0.56 9.40 2.47
CA GLY A 203 -0.28 9.93 1.40
C GLY A 203 0.44 9.77 0.06
N VAL A 204 -0.17 9.15 -0.95
CA VAL A 204 0.40 9.01 -2.30
C VAL A 204 -0.61 9.40 -3.39
N THR A 205 -0.15 9.94 -4.51
CA THR A 205 -1.06 10.30 -5.62
C THR A 205 -1.36 9.13 -6.55
N ASN A 206 -0.48 8.14 -6.59
CA ASN A 206 -0.43 7.11 -7.62
C ASN A 206 -0.18 5.74 -6.97
N TYR A 207 -0.63 4.66 -7.63
CA TYR A 207 -0.19 3.32 -7.26
C TYR A 207 1.33 3.21 -7.37
N SER A 208 1.94 2.54 -6.40
CA SER A 208 3.35 2.23 -6.42
C SER A 208 3.66 1.01 -5.53
N ILE A 209 4.86 0.48 -5.67
CA ILE A 209 5.40 -0.51 -4.73
C ILE A 209 6.61 0.11 -4.04
N ILE A 210 6.68 -0.05 -2.72
CA ILE A 210 7.89 0.21 -1.94
C ILE A 210 8.34 -1.07 -1.24
N SER A 211 9.66 -1.28 -1.20
CA SER A 211 10.26 -2.47 -0.59
C SER A 211 11.38 -2.08 0.37
N PHE A 212 11.44 -2.75 1.51
CA PHE A 212 12.46 -2.55 2.53
C PHE A 212 13.22 -3.85 2.80
N PRO A 213 14.53 -3.78 3.10
CA PRO A 213 15.28 -4.94 3.59
C PRO A 213 14.69 -5.47 4.91
N ALA A 214 14.39 -6.76 4.95
CA ALA A 214 13.77 -7.51 6.05
C ALA A 214 14.77 -7.98 7.13
N ASN A 215 16.07 -7.76 6.92
CA ASN A 215 17.21 -8.09 7.81
C ASN A 215 17.31 -7.19 9.06
N SER A 216 16.23 -6.50 9.34
CA SER A 216 15.99 -5.55 10.40
C SER A 216 15.39 -6.30 11.59
N SER A 217 16.20 -6.47 12.64
CA SER A 217 15.82 -7.11 13.91
C SER A 217 14.43 -6.66 14.36
N ILE A 218 13.53 -7.60 14.57
CA ILE A 218 12.14 -7.35 15.01
C ILE A 218 12.18 -6.50 16.27
N PHE A 219 11.37 -5.43 16.31
CA PHE A 219 11.16 -4.65 17.51
C PHE A 219 10.49 -5.59 18.54
N PRO A 220 11.17 -5.99 19.63
CA PRO A 220 10.68 -7.09 20.46
C PRO A 220 9.44 -6.72 21.26
N TYR A 221 9.20 -5.42 21.47
CA TYR A 221 8.04 -4.93 22.20
C TYR A 221 7.72 -3.47 21.90
N VAL A 222 6.46 -3.07 22.00
CA VAL A 222 5.99 -1.68 21.86
C VAL A 222 5.30 -1.24 23.15
N SER A 223 5.68 -0.10 23.71
CA SER A 223 4.97 0.49 24.85
C SER A 223 3.65 1.09 24.39
N LEU A 224 2.57 0.74 25.10
CA LEU A 224 1.23 1.24 24.85
C LEU A 224 0.89 2.31 25.88
N TYR A 225 0.29 3.40 25.42
CA TYR A 225 -0.18 4.52 26.24
C TYR A 225 -1.71 4.57 26.24
N PRO A 226 -2.35 5.01 27.34
CA PRO A 226 -3.79 5.24 27.36
C PRO A 226 -4.25 6.08 26.17
N GLY A 227 -5.29 5.64 25.48
CA GLY A 227 -5.72 6.17 24.19
C GLY A 227 -5.24 5.33 23.02
N TRP A 228 -5.00 5.96 21.87
CA TRP A 228 -4.70 5.29 20.61
C TRP A 228 -3.22 4.94 20.47
N ASN A 229 -2.95 3.75 19.94
CA ASN A 229 -1.61 3.24 19.66
C ASN A 229 -1.59 2.59 18.28
N PHE A 230 -0.57 2.92 17.49
CA PHE A 230 -0.34 2.35 16.17
C PHE A 230 0.65 1.19 16.28
N LEU A 231 0.26 0.04 15.75
CA LEU A 231 1.02 -1.21 15.85
C LEU A 231 1.14 -1.87 14.48
N ILE A 232 2.12 -2.75 14.33
CA ILE A 232 2.33 -3.59 13.15
C ILE A 232 2.41 -5.04 13.58
N TRP A 233 1.82 -5.92 12.78
CA TRP A 233 2.01 -7.35 12.96
C TRP A 233 3.23 -7.83 12.18
N LEU A 234 4.21 -8.44 12.87
CA LEU A 234 5.49 -8.81 12.26
C LEU A 234 5.69 -10.34 12.14
N ARG A 235 4.76 -11.15 12.66
CA ARG A 235 4.87 -12.62 12.62
C ARG A 235 4.28 -13.21 11.35
N GLU A 236 4.88 -14.31 10.91
CA GLU A 236 4.39 -15.07 9.74
C GLU A 236 2.96 -15.59 9.93
N LYS A 237 2.66 -16.12 11.13
CA LYS A 237 1.31 -16.58 11.44
C LYS A 237 0.39 -15.36 11.54
N PRO A 238 -0.69 -15.26 10.74
CA PRO A 238 -1.68 -14.20 10.89
C PRO A 238 -2.34 -14.23 12.27
N ILE A 239 -2.89 -13.10 12.69
CA ILE A 239 -3.65 -12.95 13.94
C ILE A 239 -5.01 -12.31 13.63
N THR A 240 -6.03 -12.67 14.38
CA THR A 240 -7.37 -12.08 14.27
C THR A 240 -7.51 -10.84 15.15
N ALA A 241 -8.45 -9.95 14.81
CA ALA A 241 -8.75 -8.77 15.62
C ALA A 241 -9.20 -9.13 17.04
N GLU A 242 -9.95 -10.23 17.18
CA GLU A 242 -10.34 -10.81 18.47
C GLU A 242 -9.12 -11.25 19.29
N GLU A 243 -8.21 -12.02 18.71
CA GLU A 243 -6.99 -12.44 19.39
C GLU A 243 -6.13 -11.23 19.84
N ILE A 244 -6.07 -10.16 19.05
CA ILE A 244 -5.38 -8.92 19.47
C ILE A 244 -6.08 -8.27 20.65
N TYR A 245 -7.41 -8.14 20.57
CA TYR A 245 -8.21 -7.53 21.62
C TYR A 245 -8.02 -8.26 22.96
N GLU A 246 -8.04 -9.59 22.95
CA GLU A 246 -7.89 -10.40 24.15
C GLU A 246 -6.48 -10.38 24.74
N ASN A 247 -5.45 -10.17 23.90
CA ASN A 247 -4.05 -10.22 24.33
C ASN A 247 -3.47 -8.86 24.72
N ILE A 248 -4.18 -7.76 24.48
CA ILE A 248 -3.76 -6.41 24.90
C ILE A 248 -4.54 -5.99 26.13
N THR A 249 -3.85 -5.87 27.26
CA THR A 249 -4.45 -5.41 28.52
C THR A 249 -5.09 -4.03 28.34
N GLY A 250 -6.35 -3.90 28.78
CA GLY A 250 -7.11 -2.66 28.67
C GLY A 250 -7.53 -2.29 27.25
N CYS A 251 -7.40 -3.18 26.25
CA CYS A 251 -7.87 -2.93 24.90
C CYS A 251 -9.39 -2.72 24.87
N THR A 252 -9.85 -1.73 24.13
CA THR A 252 -11.27 -1.37 23.99
C THR A 252 -11.77 -1.49 22.55
N ILE A 253 -10.87 -1.46 21.57
CA ILE A 253 -11.18 -1.50 20.14
C ILE A 253 -9.91 -1.82 19.35
N VAL A 254 -10.08 -2.55 18.25
CA VAL A 254 -9.04 -2.81 17.24
C VAL A 254 -9.53 -2.28 15.90
N LEU A 255 -8.71 -1.48 15.23
CA LEU A 255 -8.98 -0.94 13.90
C LEU A 255 -7.91 -1.38 12.92
N LYS A 256 -8.32 -1.73 11.70
CA LYS A 256 -7.42 -1.99 10.57
C LYS A 256 -7.77 -1.05 9.43
N TRP A 257 -6.78 -0.37 8.87
CA TRP A 257 -7.01 0.48 7.70
C TRP A 257 -7.29 -0.36 6.47
N ASN A 258 -8.40 -0.05 5.80
CA ASN A 258 -8.77 -0.65 4.53
C ASN A 258 -8.61 0.40 3.42
N ALA A 259 -7.44 0.37 2.78
CA ALA A 259 -7.10 1.33 1.72
C ALA A 259 -8.06 1.26 0.52
N SER A 260 -8.72 0.11 0.28
CA SER A 260 -9.62 -0.02 -0.87
C SER A 260 -10.93 0.75 -0.72
N ILE A 261 -11.37 0.98 0.53
CA ILE A 261 -12.56 1.81 0.83
C ILE A 261 -12.21 3.11 1.54
N GLN A 262 -10.92 3.35 1.81
CA GLN A 262 -10.40 4.51 2.54
C GLN A 262 -11.07 4.71 3.91
N ASP A 263 -11.30 3.62 4.64
CA ASP A 263 -11.92 3.62 5.97
C ASP A 263 -11.32 2.51 6.86
N PHE A 264 -11.66 2.52 8.15
CA PHE A 264 -11.22 1.50 9.09
C PHE A 264 -12.23 0.35 9.21
N ASP A 265 -11.73 -0.87 9.03
CA ASP A 265 -12.39 -2.06 9.57
C ASP A 265 -12.29 -1.99 11.10
N LEU A 266 -13.41 -2.26 11.78
CA LEU A 266 -13.55 -2.09 13.23
C LEU A 266 -13.94 -3.39 13.91
N TYR A 267 -13.24 -3.71 14.99
CA TYR A 267 -13.56 -4.81 15.90
C TYR A 267 -13.70 -4.30 17.34
N VAL A 268 -14.78 -4.73 17.98
CA VAL A 268 -15.07 -4.63 19.42
C VAL A 268 -15.65 -5.98 19.87
N PRO A 269 -15.60 -6.35 21.16
CA PRO A 269 -16.10 -7.64 21.63
C PRO A 269 -17.55 -7.91 21.20
N GLY A 270 -17.79 -9.10 20.68
CA GLY A 270 -19.11 -9.50 20.17
C GLY A 270 -19.47 -8.91 18.80
N SER A 271 -18.58 -8.12 18.18
CA SER A 271 -18.73 -7.72 16.79
C SER A 271 -18.60 -8.92 15.87
N PRO A 272 -19.45 -9.08 14.85
CA PRO A 272 -19.29 -10.13 13.84
C PRO A 272 -18.07 -9.91 12.93
N ASN A 273 -17.48 -8.71 12.94
CA ASN A 273 -16.39 -8.34 12.03
C ASN A 273 -15.01 -8.68 12.60
N ASN A 274 -14.69 -9.98 12.70
CA ASN A 274 -13.37 -10.44 13.14
C ASN A 274 -12.40 -10.56 11.95
N PHE A 275 -11.77 -9.44 11.58
CA PHE A 275 -10.83 -9.40 10.45
C PHE A 275 -9.46 -10.00 10.81
N VAL A 276 -8.74 -10.45 9.78
CA VAL A 276 -7.38 -11.01 9.90
C VAL A 276 -6.33 -9.93 9.60
N ILE A 277 -5.32 -9.85 10.47
CA ILE A 277 -4.10 -9.05 10.31
C ILE A 277 -2.94 -9.97 9.94
N ARG A 278 -2.25 -9.65 8.85
CA ARG A 278 -1.13 -10.41 8.27
C ARG A 278 0.20 -9.70 8.51
N LYS A 279 1.29 -10.44 8.33
CA LYS A 279 2.66 -9.90 8.47
C LYS A 279 2.82 -8.64 7.63
N GLY A 280 3.36 -7.59 8.22
CA GLY A 280 3.58 -6.30 7.59
C GLY A 280 2.41 -5.32 7.72
N GLU A 281 1.20 -5.78 8.05
CA GLU A 281 0.01 -4.92 8.14
C GLU A 281 0.00 -4.12 9.46
N GLY A 282 -0.31 -2.82 9.34
CA GLY A 282 -0.53 -1.93 10.47
C GLY A 282 -1.97 -1.97 10.99
N PHE A 283 -2.14 -1.75 12.28
CA PHE A 283 -3.44 -1.67 12.96
C PHE A 283 -3.38 -0.66 14.12
N LEU A 284 -4.54 -0.18 14.55
CA LEU A 284 -4.67 0.72 15.70
C LEU A 284 -5.41 0.00 16.82
N VAL A 285 -5.02 0.30 18.05
CA VAL A 285 -5.76 -0.13 19.24
C VAL A 285 -5.99 1.08 20.13
N ALA A 286 -7.15 1.13 20.79
CA ALA A 286 -7.34 2.05 21.92
C ALA A 286 -7.28 1.27 23.22
N VAL A 287 -6.43 1.71 24.15
CA VAL A 287 -6.24 1.06 25.46
C VAL A 287 -6.59 2.01 26.60
N THR A 288 -7.03 1.48 27.73
CA THR A 288 -7.37 2.27 28.93
C THR A 288 -6.20 2.47 29.88
N GLU A 289 -5.12 1.72 29.72
CA GLU A 289 -3.97 1.71 30.63
C GLU A 289 -2.66 1.49 29.89
N GLU A 290 -1.55 1.86 30.53
CA GLU A 290 -0.22 1.58 30.01
C GLU A 290 0.07 0.08 30.04
N SER A 291 0.66 -0.44 28.96
CA SER A 291 1.08 -1.82 28.88
C SER A 291 2.18 -2.01 27.83
N VAL A 292 2.58 -3.24 27.58
CA VAL A 292 3.61 -3.59 26.59
C VAL A 292 3.03 -4.64 25.65
N TRP A 293 3.08 -4.35 24.36
CA TRP A 293 2.74 -5.30 23.30
C TRP A 293 3.98 -6.02 22.81
N TYR A 294 3.92 -7.34 22.68
CA TYR A 294 4.98 -8.16 22.11
C TYR A 294 4.58 -8.61 20.71
N ALA A 295 5.13 -7.94 19.70
CA ALA A 295 4.83 -8.19 18.29
C ALA A 295 5.33 -9.54 17.79
#